data_AF-A0A9J7DFY6-F1
#
_entry.id   AF-A0A9J7DFY6-F1
#
_cell.length_a   1.000
_cell.length_b   1.000
_cell.length_c   1.000
_cell.angle_alpha   90.00
_cell.angle_beta   90.00
_cell.angle_gamma   90.00
#
_symmetry.space_group_name_H-M   'P 1'
#
loop_
_entity.id
_entity.type
_entity.pdbx_description
1 polymer ?
#
loop_
_entity_poly.entity_id
_entity_poly.type
_entity_poly.pdbx_seq_one_letter_code
_entity_poly.pdbx_strand_id
1 'polypeptide(L)'
;MRKMLLTNIKHWLFLMSTICLIVIGYWVFGTEVKIVALKPLTNQRQPSVLGADEWRKEISLDNFDYEEQLVVLYNRVPKTGSTSFVNIAYDLCKRNRFHVLHINITANSHVLSLPNQVSFARNVTKWHEMKPALYHGHVAYLDFSKFQISHNPIYINLVRKPLDRLVSYYYFLRYGDNYRPNLVRKKAGNKITFDECVKLKQPDCDPKNMWLQIPFFCGHAAECWEPGSQWALNEAKNNLVNKYFLVGVTEQMEDFVDLLEKSLPRYVNTKA
;
A
#
# COMPACT_ATOMS: atom_id res chain seq x y z
N MET A 1 27.31 54.06 -3.60
CA MET A 1 26.33 53.25 -2.84
C MET A 1 25.17 52.65 -3.67
N ARG A 2 24.92 53.00 -4.93
CA ARG A 2 23.81 52.42 -5.74
C ARG A 2 24.07 51.04 -6.39
N LYS A 3 25.33 50.63 -6.61
CA LYS A 3 25.65 49.36 -7.30
C LYS A 3 25.52 48.11 -6.43
N MET A 4 25.57 48.24 -5.09
CA MET A 4 25.56 47.10 -4.16
C MET A 4 24.15 46.57 -3.84
N LEU A 5 23.10 47.37 -4.10
CA LEU A 5 21.70 46.96 -3.93
C LEU A 5 21.15 46.15 -5.12
N LEU A 6 21.63 46.43 -6.34
CA LEU A 6 21.17 45.78 -7.57
C LEU A 6 21.66 44.34 -7.74
N THR A 7 22.84 44.00 -7.22
CA THR A 7 23.38 42.62 -7.23
C THR A 7 22.58 41.70 -6.32
N ASN A 8 22.07 42.23 -5.20
CA ASN A 8 21.26 41.47 -4.25
C ASN A 8 19.87 41.11 -4.82
N ILE A 9 19.25 42.04 -5.57
CA ILE A 9 17.94 41.81 -6.21
C ILE A 9 18.02 40.73 -7.29
N LYS A 10 19.06 40.74 -8.12
CA LYS A 10 19.24 39.71 -9.16
C LYS A 10 19.46 38.31 -8.55
N HIS A 11 20.20 38.24 -7.45
CA HIS A 11 20.39 36.98 -6.72
C HIS A 11 19.09 36.46 -6.11
N TRP A 12 18.28 37.35 -5.52
CA TRP A 12 16.97 37.01 -4.96
C TRP A 12 15.98 36.55 -6.03
N LEU A 13 15.95 37.20 -7.19
CA LEU A 13 15.11 36.79 -8.32
C LEU A 13 15.51 35.42 -8.86
N PHE A 14 16.81 35.11 -8.92
CA PHE A 14 17.30 33.79 -9.31
C PHE A 14 16.94 32.72 -8.28
N LEU A 15 17.04 33.03 -6.98
CA LEU A 15 16.65 32.12 -5.91
C LEU A 15 15.13 31.83 -5.93
N MET A 16 14.32 32.86 -6.14
CA MET A 16 12.87 32.71 -6.24
C MET A 16 12.45 31.94 -7.49
N SER A 17 13.13 32.15 -8.62
CA SER A 17 12.89 31.41 -9.87
C SER A 17 13.23 29.93 -9.71
N THR A 18 14.36 29.60 -9.08
CA THR A 18 14.76 28.21 -8.83
C THR A 18 13.82 27.51 -7.85
N ILE A 19 13.38 28.19 -6.78
CA ILE A 19 12.36 27.66 -5.86
C ILE A 19 11.03 27.43 -6.59
N CYS A 20 10.57 28.37 -7.42
CA CYS A 20 9.36 28.20 -8.22
C CYS A 20 9.45 26.99 -9.14
N LEU A 21 10.58 26.78 -9.81
CA LEU A 21 10.78 25.62 -10.70
C LEU A 21 10.80 24.29 -9.93
N ILE A 22 11.36 24.27 -8.72
CA ILE A 22 11.34 23.09 -7.83
C ILE A 22 9.90 22.82 -7.36
N VAL A 23 9.14 23.85 -6.97
CA VAL A 23 7.75 23.71 -6.53
C VAL A 23 6.85 23.27 -7.68
N ILE A 24 7.02 23.83 -8.88
CA ILE A 24 6.31 23.42 -10.09
C ILE A 24 6.69 21.99 -10.46
N GLY A 25 7.98 21.62 -10.39
CA GLY A 25 8.42 20.25 -10.57
C GLY A 25 7.78 19.30 -9.57
N TYR A 26 7.69 19.68 -8.29
CA TYR A 26 7.04 18.88 -7.26
C TYR A 26 5.53 18.74 -7.48
N TRP A 27 4.88 19.78 -8.02
CA TRP A 27 3.46 19.75 -8.39
C TRP A 27 3.19 18.89 -9.62
N VAL A 28 4.04 19.01 -10.66
CA VAL A 28 3.88 18.30 -11.94
C VAL A 28 4.28 16.83 -11.81
N PHE A 29 5.30 16.53 -11.01
CA PHE A 29 5.78 15.17 -10.76
C PHE A 29 5.30 14.59 -9.43
N GLY A 30 4.30 15.23 -8.81
CA GLY A 30 3.66 14.72 -7.61
C GLY A 30 3.22 13.27 -7.86
N THR A 31 3.56 12.37 -6.95
CA THR A 31 3.11 10.98 -7.02
C THR A 31 1.58 10.97 -7.11
N GLU A 32 0.97 10.25 -8.04
CA GLU A 32 -0.48 10.06 -8.07
C GLU A 32 -0.81 8.72 -7.40
N VAL A 33 -1.88 8.69 -6.62
CA VAL A 33 -2.47 7.45 -6.11
C VAL A 33 -3.73 7.16 -6.91
N LYS A 34 -3.74 6.05 -7.66
CA LYS A 34 -4.91 5.59 -8.41
C LYS A 34 -5.45 4.33 -7.76
N ILE A 35 -6.70 4.38 -7.32
CA ILE A 35 -7.41 3.20 -6.82
C ILE A 35 -8.12 2.57 -8.01
N VAL A 36 -7.73 1.35 -8.37
CA VAL A 36 -8.35 0.60 -9.47
C VAL A 36 -9.30 -0.44 -8.87
N ALA A 37 -10.59 -0.21 -9.05
CA ALA A 37 -11.63 -1.20 -8.77
C ALA A 37 -11.84 -2.10 -10.02
N LEU A 38 -12.02 -3.41 -9.83
CA LEU A 38 -12.56 -4.26 -10.89
C LEU A 38 -14.00 -3.82 -11.15
N LYS A 39 -14.29 -3.38 -12.38
CA LYS A 39 -15.67 -3.13 -12.80
C LYS A 39 -16.41 -4.48 -12.87
N PRO A 40 -17.57 -4.63 -12.22
CA PRO A 40 -18.41 -5.80 -12.46
C PRO A 40 -18.86 -5.82 -13.93
N LEU A 41 -18.81 -6.99 -14.57
CA LEU A 41 -19.53 -7.21 -15.82
C LEU A 41 -21.02 -7.25 -15.50
N THR A 42 -21.66 -6.09 -15.48
CA THR A 42 -23.12 -5.97 -15.38
C THR A 42 -23.60 -4.99 -16.43
N ASN A 43 -24.42 -5.51 -17.35
CA ASN A 43 -25.26 -4.72 -18.25
C ASN A 43 -26.16 -3.78 -17.44
N GLN A 44 -26.26 -2.53 -17.92
CA GLN A 44 -27.25 -1.48 -17.65
C GLN A 44 -28.17 -1.62 -16.41
N ARG A 45 -27.96 -0.71 -15.44
CA ARG A 45 -29.01 0.20 -14.95
C ARG A 45 -28.34 1.44 -14.33
N GLN A 46 -28.71 2.64 -14.80
CA GLN A 46 -28.32 3.89 -14.16
C GLN A 46 -28.95 3.95 -12.76
N PRO A 47 -28.20 4.28 -11.70
CA PRO A 47 -28.82 4.68 -10.44
C PRO A 47 -29.36 6.10 -10.60
N SER A 48 -30.63 6.29 -10.25
CA SER A 48 -31.27 7.59 -10.09
C SER A 48 -30.54 8.40 -9.02
N VAL A 49 -30.30 9.67 -9.34
CA VAL A 49 -29.72 10.68 -8.43
C VAL A 49 -30.68 10.90 -7.26
N LEU A 50 -30.43 10.24 -6.13
CA LEU A 50 -31.01 10.59 -4.84
C LEU A 50 -30.01 11.48 -4.09
N GLY A 51 -30.49 12.65 -3.67
CA GLY A 51 -29.68 13.73 -3.10
C GLY A 51 -29.10 13.36 -1.73
N ALA A 52 -27.90 13.87 -1.46
CA ALA A 52 -27.14 13.68 -0.22
C ALA A 52 -27.86 14.15 1.07
N ASP A 53 -29.01 14.80 0.95
CA ASP A 53 -29.78 15.32 2.07
C ASP A 53 -30.78 14.31 2.64
N GLU A 54 -31.13 13.25 1.91
CA GLU A 54 -32.08 12.23 2.35
C GLU A 54 -31.41 11.15 3.23
N TRP A 55 -30.13 10.85 3.00
CA TRP A 55 -29.32 9.92 3.81
C TRP A 55 -29.13 10.34 5.27
N ARG A 56 -29.34 11.62 5.59
CA ARG A 56 -29.13 12.14 6.95
C ARG A 56 -30.28 11.83 7.91
N LYS A 57 -31.42 11.33 7.44
CA LYS A 57 -32.64 11.27 8.26
C LYS A 57 -33.02 9.90 8.82
N GLU A 58 -32.23 8.85 8.60
CA GLU A 58 -32.59 7.51 9.09
C GLU A 58 -31.39 6.61 9.43
N ILE A 59 -30.39 7.14 10.13
CA ILE A 59 -29.44 6.29 10.87
C ILE A 59 -29.82 6.38 12.34
N SER A 60 -30.79 5.55 12.76
CA SER A 60 -30.89 5.19 14.17
C SER A 60 -29.62 4.42 14.53
N LEU A 61 -28.97 4.79 15.63
CA LEU A 61 -27.73 4.12 16.09
C LEU A 61 -27.91 2.61 16.31
N ASP A 62 -29.15 2.15 16.46
CA ASP A 62 -29.52 0.73 16.66
C ASP A 62 -29.54 -0.10 15.35
N ASN A 63 -29.46 0.52 14.17
CA ASN A 63 -29.46 -0.17 12.86
C ASN A 63 -28.15 -0.04 12.07
N PHE A 64 -27.06 0.42 12.70
CA PHE A 64 -25.77 0.54 12.01
C PHE A 64 -25.14 -0.84 11.79
N ASP A 65 -25.21 -1.35 10.57
CA ASP A 65 -24.54 -2.60 10.21
C ASP A 65 -23.02 -2.36 10.07
N TYR A 66 -22.30 -2.72 11.13
CA TYR A 66 -20.85 -2.61 11.17
C TYR A 66 -20.17 -3.45 10.08
N GLU A 67 -20.72 -4.62 9.74
CA GLU A 67 -20.15 -5.51 8.73
C GLU A 67 -20.18 -4.86 7.34
N GLU A 68 -21.26 -4.12 7.04
CA GLU A 68 -21.43 -3.39 5.77
C GLU A 68 -20.51 -2.17 5.65
N GLN A 69 -19.92 -1.71 6.76
CA GLN A 69 -18.97 -0.60 6.79
C GLN A 69 -17.50 -1.03 6.95
N LEU A 70 -17.25 -2.34 7.03
CA LEU A 70 -15.90 -2.87 7.22
C LEU A 70 -14.98 -2.54 6.04
N VAL A 71 -13.74 -2.19 6.39
CA VAL A 71 -12.65 -2.00 5.43
C VAL A 71 -11.43 -2.73 5.94
N VAL A 72 -10.93 -3.66 5.12
CA VAL A 72 -9.65 -4.33 5.33
C VAL A 72 -8.60 -3.69 4.43
N LEU A 73 -7.43 -3.38 4.99
CA LEU A 73 -6.29 -2.84 4.26
C LEU A 73 -5.12 -3.81 4.35
N TYR A 74 -4.85 -4.48 3.23
CA TYR A 74 -3.70 -5.35 3.05
C TYR A 74 -2.57 -4.60 2.33
N ASN A 75 -1.72 -3.92 3.09
CA ASN A 75 -0.55 -3.20 2.56
C ASN A 75 0.61 -4.16 2.22
N ARG A 76 0.35 -5.03 1.24
CA ARG A 76 1.16 -6.20 0.86
C ARG A 76 2.64 -5.90 0.67
N VAL A 77 3.49 -6.63 1.39
CA VAL A 77 4.93 -6.67 1.14
C VAL A 77 5.24 -7.46 -0.15
N PRO A 78 6.16 -7.00 -1.02
CA PRO A 78 6.59 -7.77 -2.17
C PRO A 78 7.23 -9.12 -1.81
N LYS A 79 6.86 -10.17 -2.56
CA LYS A 79 7.44 -11.53 -2.51
C LYS A 79 7.16 -12.33 -1.22
N THR A 80 6.02 -12.07 -0.60
CA THR A 80 5.51 -12.79 0.60
C THR A 80 4.24 -13.62 0.31
N GLY A 81 4.11 -14.13 -0.92
CA GLY A 81 2.89 -14.85 -1.34
C GLY A 81 1.65 -13.97 -1.55
N SER A 82 1.82 -12.64 -1.56
CA SER A 82 0.72 -11.67 -1.65
C SER A 82 -0.21 -11.84 -2.85
N THR A 83 0.31 -12.32 -3.99
CA THR A 83 -0.53 -12.57 -5.19
C THR A 83 -1.47 -13.73 -4.96
N SER A 84 -1.01 -14.82 -4.34
CA SER A 84 -1.84 -15.98 -4.03
C SER A 84 -2.98 -15.59 -3.09
N PHE A 85 -2.68 -14.90 -1.98
CA PHE A 85 -3.70 -14.46 -1.03
C PHE A 85 -4.73 -13.50 -1.64
N VAL A 86 -4.28 -12.52 -2.44
CA VAL A 86 -5.20 -11.57 -3.07
C VAL A 86 -6.11 -12.23 -4.10
N ASN A 87 -5.65 -13.28 -4.80
CA ASN A 87 -6.50 -14.02 -5.73
C ASN A 87 -7.67 -14.70 -5.00
N ILE A 88 -7.44 -15.24 -3.79
CA ILE A 88 -8.53 -15.76 -2.94
C ILE A 88 -9.59 -14.67 -2.70
N ALA A 89 -9.16 -13.47 -2.32
CA ALA A 89 -10.10 -12.36 -2.11
C ALA A 89 -10.86 -11.99 -3.40
N TYR A 90 -10.20 -11.99 -4.56
CA TYR A 90 -10.85 -11.72 -5.85
C TYR A 90 -11.87 -12.80 -6.25
N ASP A 91 -11.59 -14.06 -5.96
CA ASP A 91 -12.49 -15.18 -6.25
C ASP A 91 -13.73 -15.14 -5.36
N LEU A 92 -13.58 -14.69 -4.10
CA LEU A 92 -14.64 -14.66 -3.11
C LEU A 92 -15.50 -13.39 -3.14
N CYS A 93 -14.98 -12.26 -3.64
CA CYS A 93 -15.62 -10.94 -3.48
C CYS A 93 -17.04 -10.85 -4.03
N LYS A 94 -17.30 -11.48 -5.19
CA LYS A 94 -18.64 -11.50 -5.79
C LYS A 94 -19.63 -12.31 -4.96
N ARG A 95 -19.21 -13.49 -4.50
CA ARG A 95 -20.07 -14.38 -3.72
C ARG A 95 -20.37 -13.79 -2.34
N ASN A 96 -19.35 -13.29 -1.68
CA ASN A 96 -19.45 -12.82 -0.30
C ASN A 96 -19.90 -11.36 -0.21
N ARG A 97 -20.12 -10.69 -1.36
CA ARG A 97 -20.65 -9.32 -1.49
C ARG A 97 -19.75 -8.27 -0.85
N PHE A 98 -18.48 -8.24 -1.24
CA PHE A 98 -17.54 -7.17 -0.89
C PHE A 98 -16.73 -6.75 -2.12
N HIS A 99 -16.00 -5.66 -2.01
CA HIS A 99 -15.18 -5.14 -3.10
C HIS A 99 -13.69 -5.37 -2.85
N VAL A 100 -12.92 -5.64 -3.92
CA VAL A 100 -11.46 -5.73 -3.85
C VAL A 100 -10.86 -4.64 -4.74
N LEU A 101 -10.05 -3.77 -4.14
CA LEU A 101 -9.48 -2.61 -4.83
C LEU A 101 -7.95 -2.64 -4.76
N HIS A 102 -7.31 -2.46 -5.92
CA HIS A 102 -5.86 -2.37 -5.99
C HIS A 102 -5.42 -0.90 -5.88
N ILE A 103 -4.52 -0.62 -4.95
CA ILE A 103 -3.88 0.68 -4.77
C ILE A 103 -2.64 0.73 -5.67
N ASN A 104 -2.73 1.52 -6.74
CA ASN A 104 -1.61 1.78 -7.63
C ASN A 104 -0.94 3.11 -7.26
N ILE A 105 0.38 3.09 -7.07
CA ILE A 105 1.18 4.26 -6.69
C ILE A 105 2.21 4.51 -7.77
N THR A 106 2.33 5.78 -8.20
CA THR A 106 3.34 6.20 -9.18
C THR A 106 4.73 5.72 -8.78
N ALA A 107 5.49 5.23 -9.77
CA ALA A 107 6.84 4.70 -9.62
C ALA A 107 6.98 3.53 -8.62
N ASN A 108 5.88 2.91 -8.19
CA ASN A 108 5.87 1.90 -7.12
C ASN A 108 6.52 2.42 -5.82
N SER A 109 6.40 3.72 -5.54
CA SER A 109 6.82 4.27 -4.24
C SER A 109 6.05 3.60 -3.12
N HIS A 110 6.75 3.25 -2.05
CA HIS A 110 6.12 2.71 -0.84
C HIS A 110 5.67 3.81 0.12
N VAL A 111 6.18 5.03 -0.05
CA VAL A 111 5.87 6.20 0.78
C VAL A 111 5.03 7.17 -0.03
N LEU A 112 3.88 7.54 0.52
CA LEU A 112 3.01 8.59 -0.01
C LEU A 112 3.44 9.97 0.51
N SER A 113 3.30 11.00 -0.32
CA SER A 113 3.38 12.40 0.13
C SER A 113 2.26 12.71 1.12
N LEU A 114 2.45 13.69 2.00
CA LEU A 114 1.42 14.06 3.00
C LEU A 114 0.04 14.37 2.37
N PRO A 115 -0.07 15.15 1.27
CA PRO A 115 -1.37 15.36 0.61
C PRO A 115 -2.03 14.05 0.14
N ASN A 116 -1.23 13.12 -0.37
CA ASN A 116 -1.73 11.81 -0.81
C ASN A 116 -2.12 10.92 0.35
N GLN A 117 -1.42 10.98 1.48
CA GLN A 117 -1.81 10.27 2.69
C GLN A 117 -3.20 10.74 3.16
N VAL A 118 -3.42 12.05 3.22
CA VAL A 118 -4.72 12.64 3.60
C VAL A 118 -5.81 12.26 2.60
N SER A 119 -5.54 12.40 1.30
CA SER A 119 -6.48 12.04 0.24
C SER A 119 -6.84 10.56 0.28
N PHE A 120 -5.84 9.68 0.38
CA PHE A 120 -6.03 8.24 0.47
C PHE A 120 -6.87 7.86 1.69
N ALA A 121 -6.52 8.37 2.88
CA ALA A 121 -7.25 8.07 4.10
C ALA A 121 -8.71 8.55 4.01
N ARG A 122 -8.96 9.74 3.46
CA ARG A 122 -10.33 10.25 3.22
C ARG A 122 -11.09 9.41 2.20
N ASN A 123 -10.47 9.01 1.10
CA ASN A 123 -11.12 8.22 0.06
C ASN A 123 -11.52 6.84 0.60
N VAL A 124 -10.61 6.14 1.28
CA VAL A 124 -10.90 4.84 1.90
C VAL A 124 -12.04 4.95 2.94
N THR A 125 -12.07 6.04 3.71
CA THR A 125 -13.09 6.22 4.76
C THR A 125 -14.45 6.61 4.21
N LYS A 126 -14.50 7.51 3.22
CA LYS A 126 -15.75 8.14 2.75
C LYS A 126 -16.40 7.46 1.54
N TRP A 127 -15.71 6.54 0.88
CA TRP A 127 -16.25 5.86 -0.31
C TRP A 127 -17.20 4.72 0.11
N HIS A 128 -18.39 5.09 0.57
CA HIS A 128 -19.37 4.17 1.14
C HIS A 128 -19.87 3.13 0.13
N GLU A 129 -19.96 3.48 -1.15
CA GLU A 129 -20.41 2.58 -2.22
C GLU A 129 -19.46 1.41 -2.49
N MET A 130 -18.22 1.49 -1.99
CA MET A 130 -17.24 0.39 -2.09
C MET A 130 -17.19 -0.47 -0.84
N LYS A 131 -17.94 -0.15 0.21
CA LYS A 131 -17.92 -0.93 1.45
C LYS A 131 -18.97 -2.05 1.40
N PRO A 132 -18.67 -3.25 1.93
CA PRO A 132 -17.39 -3.66 2.53
C PRO A 132 -16.26 -3.77 1.49
N ALA A 133 -15.03 -3.40 1.86
CA ALA A 133 -13.89 -3.43 0.92
C ALA A 133 -12.62 -4.07 1.49
N LEU A 134 -11.85 -4.72 0.63
CA LEU A 134 -10.46 -5.10 0.83
C LEU A 134 -9.58 -4.28 -0.14
N TYR A 135 -8.85 -3.33 0.40
CA TYR A 135 -7.84 -2.57 -0.33
C TYR A 135 -6.49 -3.29 -0.23
N HIS A 136 -5.78 -3.46 -1.35
CA HIS A 136 -4.43 -4.02 -1.34
C HIS A 136 -3.47 -3.25 -2.23
N GLY A 137 -2.22 -3.14 -1.80
CA GLY A 137 -1.18 -2.49 -2.58
C GLY A 137 0.16 -2.38 -1.86
N HIS A 138 1.20 -2.04 -2.60
CA HIS A 138 2.58 -1.95 -2.11
C HIS A 138 2.86 -0.59 -1.45
N VAL A 139 2.25 -0.35 -0.28
CA VAL A 139 2.34 0.91 0.48
C VAL A 139 2.79 0.64 1.93
N ALA A 140 3.50 1.58 2.54
CA ALA A 140 3.85 1.50 3.95
C ALA A 140 2.60 1.67 4.84
N TYR A 141 2.70 1.24 6.09
CA TYR A 141 1.68 1.49 7.10
C TYR A 141 1.33 2.98 7.18
N LEU A 142 0.03 3.27 7.20
CA LEU A 142 -0.49 4.63 7.32
C LEU A 142 -1.45 4.71 8.50
N ASP A 143 -1.13 5.58 9.45
CA ASP A 143 -2.00 5.82 10.59
C ASP A 143 -3.07 6.86 10.24
N PHE A 144 -4.30 6.39 10.02
CA PHE A 144 -5.43 7.25 9.65
C PHE A 144 -5.82 8.19 10.80
N SER A 145 -5.53 7.82 12.05
CA SER A 145 -5.86 8.64 13.23
C SER A 145 -5.13 9.98 13.22
N LYS A 146 -3.95 10.06 12.58
CA LYS A 146 -3.19 11.30 12.39
C LYS A 146 -3.94 12.35 11.56
N PHE A 147 -4.98 11.95 10.83
CA PHE A 147 -5.78 12.83 9.97
C PHE A 147 -7.17 13.11 10.52
N GLN A 148 -7.38 12.91 11.84
CA GLN A 148 -8.67 13.08 12.52
C GLN A 148 -9.79 12.20 11.93
N ILE A 149 -9.41 11.03 11.41
CA ILE A 149 -10.33 10.01 10.94
C ILE A 149 -10.53 9.02 12.09
N SER A 150 -11.76 8.91 12.58
CA SER A 150 -12.12 8.06 13.73
C SER A 150 -12.14 6.57 13.38
N HIS A 151 -12.54 6.23 12.15
CA HIS A 151 -12.66 4.83 11.71
C HIS A 151 -11.40 4.40 10.98
N ASN A 152 -10.52 3.69 11.69
CA ASN A 152 -9.36 3.05 11.09
C ASN A 152 -9.77 1.76 10.36
N PRO A 153 -9.19 1.48 9.18
CA PRO A 153 -9.37 0.19 8.54
C PRO A 153 -8.67 -0.93 9.34
N ILE A 154 -9.14 -2.15 9.16
CA ILE A 154 -8.52 -3.35 9.71
C ILE A 154 -7.26 -3.66 8.89
N TYR A 155 -6.09 -3.54 9.50
CA TYR A 155 -4.82 -3.87 8.84
C TYR A 155 -4.51 -5.35 8.97
N ILE A 156 -4.17 -6.00 7.85
CA ILE A 156 -3.62 -7.35 7.83
C ILE A 156 -2.34 -7.39 7.01
N ASN A 157 -1.47 -8.37 7.23
CA ASN A 157 -0.31 -8.55 6.35
C ASN A 157 0.25 -9.98 6.34
N LEU A 158 1.16 -10.23 5.40
CA LEU A 158 1.96 -11.45 5.29
C LEU A 158 3.43 -11.07 5.17
N VAL A 159 4.26 -11.61 6.06
CA VAL A 159 5.71 -11.46 6.05
C VAL A 159 6.39 -12.76 5.64
N ARG A 160 7.70 -12.68 5.41
CA ARG A 160 8.54 -13.82 5.04
C ARG A 160 9.91 -13.67 5.67
N LYS A 161 10.65 -14.77 5.83
CA LYS A 161 12.08 -14.71 6.19
C LYS A 161 12.82 -13.71 5.29
N PRO A 162 13.58 -12.73 5.84
CA PRO A 162 14.12 -11.63 5.05
C PRO A 162 15.01 -12.05 3.88
N LEU A 163 15.87 -13.06 4.09
CA LEU A 163 16.76 -13.59 3.06
C LEU A 163 15.98 -14.27 1.93
N ASP A 164 15.05 -15.18 2.25
CA ASP A 164 14.27 -15.91 1.26
C ASP A 164 13.41 -14.98 0.41
N ARG A 165 12.87 -13.91 1.03
CA ARG A 165 12.18 -12.83 0.31
C ARG A 165 13.11 -12.10 -0.65
N LEU A 166 14.33 -11.75 -0.23
CA LEU A 166 15.32 -11.09 -1.07
C LEU A 166 15.76 -11.98 -2.23
N VAL A 167 16.03 -13.25 -1.98
CA VAL A 167 16.36 -14.25 -3.02
C VAL A 167 15.21 -14.40 -4.01
N SER A 168 13.97 -14.49 -3.52
CA SER A 168 12.78 -14.54 -4.37
C SER A 168 12.64 -13.29 -5.24
N TYR A 169 12.94 -12.10 -4.71
CA TYR A 169 12.94 -10.84 -5.46
C TYR A 169 14.06 -10.79 -6.51
N TYR A 170 15.27 -11.25 -6.15
CA TYR A 170 16.43 -11.29 -7.02
C TYR A 170 16.19 -12.09 -8.30
N TYR A 171 15.66 -13.31 -8.16
CA TYR A 171 15.35 -14.17 -9.29
C TYR A 171 14.10 -13.74 -10.05
N PHE A 172 13.12 -13.16 -9.35
CA PHE A 172 11.98 -12.54 -10.00
C PHE A 172 12.38 -11.44 -11.00
N LEU A 173 13.36 -10.59 -10.67
CA LEU A 173 13.83 -9.57 -11.60
C LEU A 173 14.55 -10.12 -12.85
N ARG A 174 15.02 -11.37 -12.80
CA ARG A 174 15.77 -12.05 -13.87
C ARG A 174 14.89 -12.94 -14.74
N TYR A 175 13.99 -13.69 -14.11
CA TYR A 175 13.21 -14.73 -14.77
C TYR A 175 11.69 -14.45 -14.80
N GLY A 176 11.23 -13.43 -14.08
CA GLY A 176 9.80 -13.11 -14.03
C GLY A 176 9.01 -14.00 -13.09
N ASP A 177 7.73 -14.18 -13.43
CA ASP A 177 6.77 -15.00 -12.71
C ASP A 177 5.90 -15.76 -13.72
N ASN A 178 5.21 -16.79 -13.26
CA ASN A 178 4.26 -17.56 -14.07
C ASN A 178 2.86 -16.93 -14.14
N TYR A 179 2.61 -15.82 -13.43
CA TYR A 179 1.33 -15.12 -13.43
C TYR A 179 1.20 -14.17 -14.63
N ARG A 180 2.30 -13.56 -15.07
CA ARG A 180 2.45 -12.71 -16.26
C ARG A 180 3.72 -13.11 -17.01
N PRO A 181 3.71 -14.26 -17.71
CA PRO A 181 4.91 -14.85 -18.31
C PRO A 181 5.53 -13.97 -19.41
N ASN A 182 4.72 -13.19 -20.12
CA ASN A 182 5.17 -12.36 -21.24
C ASN A 182 5.79 -11.02 -20.80
N LEU A 183 5.77 -10.70 -19.50
CA LEU A 183 6.31 -9.45 -18.99
C LEU A 183 7.81 -9.56 -18.71
N VAL A 184 8.62 -9.03 -19.63
CA VAL A 184 10.08 -8.94 -19.50
C VAL A 184 10.44 -8.03 -18.32
N ARG A 185 11.33 -8.52 -17.45
CA ARG A 185 11.72 -7.82 -16.22
C ARG A 185 12.99 -7.00 -16.41
N LYS A 186 13.19 -6.02 -15.53
CA LYS A 186 14.29 -5.04 -15.61
C LYS A 186 15.69 -5.66 -15.70
N LYS A 187 15.89 -6.86 -15.14
CA LYS A 187 17.18 -7.56 -15.12
C LYS A 187 17.15 -8.86 -15.93
N ALA A 188 16.18 -9.01 -16.84
CA ALA A 188 16.09 -10.17 -17.71
C ALA A 188 17.39 -10.33 -18.53
N GLY A 189 17.83 -11.58 -18.71
CA GLY A 189 19.08 -11.92 -19.39
C GLY A 189 20.32 -11.96 -18.49
N ASN A 190 20.26 -11.41 -17.26
CA ASN A 190 21.34 -11.59 -16.29
C ASN A 190 21.26 -13.01 -15.68
N LYS A 191 22.28 -13.83 -15.96
CA LYS A 191 22.37 -15.24 -15.52
C LYS A 191 23.17 -15.43 -14.23
N ILE A 192 23.74 -14.38 -13.65
CA ILE A 192 24.47 -14.45 -12.38
C ILE A 192 23.53 -14.96 -11.29
N THR A 193 23.99 -15.96 -10.54
CA THR A 193 23.27 -16.54 -9.40
C THR A 193 23.33 -15.62 -8.19
N PHE A 194 22.43 -15.83 -7.22
CA PHE A 194 22.46 -15.04 -5.99
C PHE A 194 23.79 -15.21 -5.23
N ASP A 195 24.32 -16.44 -5.14
CA ASP A 195 25.59 -16.73 -4.49
C ASP A 195 26.78 -16.04 -5.17
N GLU A 196 26.84 -16.06 -6.50
CA GLU A 196 27.86 -15.32 -7.26
C GLU A 196 27.73 -13.82 -7.06
N CYS A 197 26.50 -13.29 -7.06
CA CYS A 197 26.23 -11.90 -6.76
C CYS A 197 26.83 -11.51 -5.39
N VAL A 198 26.61 -12.32 -4.36
CA VAL A 198 27.12 -12.08 -3.00
C VAL A 198 28.65 -12.11 -2.97
N LYS A 199 29.27 -13.12 -3.60
CA LYS A 199 30.73 -13.22 -3.72
C LYS A 199 31.34 -12.00 -4.42
N LEU A 200 30.67 -11.51 -5.47
CA LEU A 200 31.07 -10.35 -6.25
C LEU A 200 30.65 -9.01 -5.61
N LYS A 201 29.98 -9.04 -4.44
CA LYS A 201 29.48 -7.85 -3.72
C LYS A 201 28.64 -6.92 -4.61
N GLN A 202 27.80 -7.50 -5.45
CA GLN A 202 26.98 -6.76 -6.40
C GLN A 202 25.77 -6.09 -5.70
N PRO A 203 25.27 -4.94 -6.21
CA PRO A 203 24.22 -4.18 -5.53
C PRO A 203 22.90 -4.91 -5.33
N ASP A 204 22.51 -5.82 -6.24
CA ASP A 204 21.21 -6.51 -6.19
C ASP A 204 21.07 -7.47 -4.98
N CYS A 205 22.17 -7.92 -4.40
CA CYS A 205 22.23 -8.85 -3.26
C CYS A 205 22.89 -8.24 -2.02
N ASP A 206 23.06 -6.91 -1.99
CA ASP A 206 23.51 -6.19 -0.80
C ASP A 206 22.57 -6.50 0.39
N PRO A 207 23.10 -6.88 1.57
CA PRO A 207 22.31 -7.09 2.78
C PRO A 207 21.35 -5.95 3.14
N LYS A 208 21.67 -4.69 2.76
CA LYS A 208 20.78 -3.54 2.93
C LYS A 208 19.43 -3.74 2.23
N ASN A 209 19.37 -4.52 1.16
CA ASN A 209 18.12 -4.83 0.44
C ASN A 209 17.18 -5.76 1.26
N MET A 210 17.63 -6.32 2.37
CA MET A 210 16.75 -7.00 3.33
C MET A 210 15.90 -6.01 4.13
N TRP A 211 16.30 -4.73 4.20
CA TRP A 211 15.58 -3.65 4.89
C TRP A 211 14.36 -3.19 4.09
N LEU A 212 13.31 -4.00 4.10
CA LEU A 212 12.04 -3.69 3.42
C LEU A 212 10.84 -3.90 4.35
N GLN A 213 10.79 -5.04 5.03
CA GLN A 213 9.65 -5.38 5.87
C GLN A 213 9.50 -4.41 7.04
N ILE A 214 10.59 -4.05 7.72
CA ILE A 214 10.57 -3.08 8.82
C ILE A 214 9.92 -1.74 8.39
N PRO A 215 10.39 -1.06 7.32
CA PRO A 215 9.74 0.16 6.84
C PRO A 215 8.25 0.01 6.52
N PHE A 216 7.83 -1.13 5.97
CA PHE A 216 6.42 -1.38 5.65
C PHE A 216 5.49 -1.35 6.87
N PHE A 217 5.97 -1.76 8.05
CA PHE A 217 5.22 -1.70 9.31
C PHE A 217 5.51 -0.42 10.12
N CYS A 218 6.73 0.12 10.02
CA CYS A 218 7.09 1.39 10.65
C CYS A 218 6.31 2.56 10.05
N GLY A 219 6.15 2.58 8.71
CA GLY A 219 5.28 3.51 8.01
C GLY A 219 6.01 4.60 7.22
N HIS A 220 5.49 5.81 7.28
CA HIS A 220 5.86 6.92 6.39
C HIS A 220 6.93 7.88 6.95
N ALA A 221 7.43 7.66 8.17
CA ALA A 221 8.49 8.49 8.72
C ALA A 221 9.83 8.25 8.00
N ALA A 222 10.65 9.29 7.83
CA ALA A 222 11.93 9.16 7.12
C ALA A 222 12.85 8.12 7.76
N GLU A 223 12.93 8.11 9.09
CA GLU A 223 13.76 7.18 9.87
C GLU A 223 13.36 5.70 9.67
N CYS A 224 12.11 5.41 9.29
CA CYS A 224 11.68 4.06 8.93
C CYS A 224 12.49 3.46 7.77
N TRP A 225 12.98 4.33 6.87
CA TRP A 225 13.65 3.97 5.63
C TRP A 225 15.17 4.03 5.73
N GLU A 226 15.72 4.23 6.94
CA GLU A 226 17.14 4.17 7.23
C GLU A 226 17.55 2.73 7.63
N PRO A 227 18.33 2.02 6.79
CA PRO A 227 18.70 0.64 7.08
C PRO A 227 19.46 0.50 8.39
N GLY A 228 18.93 -0.33 9.30
CA GLY A 228 19.53 -0.58 10.60
C GLY A 228 19.08 0.35 11.72
N SER A 229 18.13 1.27 11.49
CA SER A 229 17.57 2.10 12.56
C SER A 229 16.88 1.24 13.63
N GLN A 230 17.36 1.35 14.87
CA GLN A 230 16.78 0.64 16.01
C GLN A 230 15.41 1.21 16.38
N TRP A 231 15.21 2.52 16.23
CA TRP A 231 13.91 3.16 16.42
C TRP A 231 12.89 2.61 15.43
N ALA A 232 13.25 2.50 14.15
CA ALA A 232 12.36 1.98 13.11
C ALA A 232 11.95 0.52 13.38
N LEU A 233 12.88 -0.30 13.88
CA LEU A 233 12.58 -1.68 14.29
C LEU A 233 11.59 -1.71 15.46
N ASN A 234 11.79 -0.86 16.46
CA ASN A 234 10.91 -0.80 17.63
C ASN A 234 9.52 -0.29 17.24
N GLU A 235 9.43 0.72 16.39
CA GLU A 235 8.16 1.27 15.91
C GLU A 235 7.43 0.29 14.99
N ALA A 236 8.16 -0.44 14.13
CA ALA A 236 7.56 -1.51 13.33
C ALA A 236 6.94 -2.61 14.21
N LYS A 237 7.62 -3.03 15.28
CA LYS A 237 7.09 -4.00 16.25
C LYS A 237 5.87 -3.45 16.99
N ASN A 238 5.95 -2.19 17.42
CA ASN A 238 4.86 -1.49 18.10
C ASN A 238 3.60 -1.45 17.21
N ASN A 239 3.75 -1.04 15.94
CA ASN A 239 2.65 -1.01 14.99
C ASN A 239 2.12 -2.41 14.68
N LEU A 240 2.99 -3.40 14.50
CA LEU A 240 2.59 -4.79 14.28
C LEU A 240 1.68 -5.31 15.41
N VAL A 241 2.03 -5.04 16.67
CA VAL A 241 1.24 -5.50 17.82
C VAL A 241 -0.04 -4.69 18.02
N ASN A 242 0.03 -3.36 17.84
CA ASN A 242 -1.04 -2.46 18.27
C ASN A 242 -1.98 -2.01 17.14
N LYS A 243 -1.58 -2.16 15.87
CA LYS A 243 -2.29 -1.58 14.71
C LYS A 243 -2.70 -2.63 13.68
N TYR A 244 -2.07 -3.79 13.66
CA TYR A 244 -2.44 -4.89 12.76
C TYR A 244 -3.33 -5.88 13.49
N PHE A 245 -4.41 -6.28 12.83
CA PHE A 245 -5.33 -7.31 13.31
C PHE A 245 -4.68 -8.70 13.28
N LEU A 246 -4.05 -9.04 12.15
CA LEU A 246 -3.34 -10.30 11.98
C LEU A 246 -2.19 -10.14 11.00
N VAL A 247 -1.02 -10.67 11.37
CA VAL A 247 0.14 -10.76 10.49
C VAL A 247 0.60 -12.21 10.42
N GLY A 248 0.45 -12.83 9.26
CA GLY A 248 0.89 -14.20 9.02
C GLY A 248 2.32 -14.28 8.45
N VAL A 249 2.84 -15.50 8.35
CA VAL A 249 4.08 -15.81 7.64
C VAL A 249 3.77 -16.56 6.35
N THR A 250 4.57 -16.32 5.30
CA THR A 250 4.35 -16.91 3.96
C THR A 250 4.35 -18.44 4.01
N GLU A 251 5.19 -19.01 4.87
CA GLU A 251 5.38 -20.45 5.05
C GLU A 251 4.18 -21.14 5.74
N GLN A 252 3.27 -20.38 6.37
CA GLN A 252 2.06 -20.86 7.05
C GLN A 252 0.83 -20.09 6.54
N MET A 253 0.74 -19.90 5.22
CA MET A 253 -0.35 -19.14 4.61
C MET A 253 -1.72 -19.78 4.81
N GLU A 254 -1.79 -21.12 4.88
CA GLU A 254 -3.03 -21.86 5.13
C GLU A 254 -3.60 -21.51 6.52
N ASP A 255 -2.77 -21.60 7.57
CA ASP A 255 -3.17 -21.21 8.94
C ASP A 255 -3.62 -19.74 9.00
N PHE A 256 -2.95 -18.85 8.29
CA PHE A 256 -3.34 -17.44 8.19
C PHE A 256 -4.72 -17.28 7.54
N VAL A 257 -5.01 -17.98 6.45
CA VAL A 257 -6.31 -17.97 5.77
C VAL A 257 -7.39 -18.55 6.69
N ASP A 258 -7.13 -19.67 7.37
CA ASP A 258 -8.07 -20.31 8.29
C ASP A 258 -8.46 -19.42 9.47
N LEU A 259 -7.50 -18.68 10.03
CA LEU A 259 -7.77 -17.71 11.09
C LEU A 259 -8.61 -16.54 10.58
N LEU A 260 -8.35 -16.05 9.37
CA LEU A 260 -9.14 -14.98 8.77
C LEU A 260 -10.54 -15.44 8.38
N GLU A 261 -10.73 -16.67 7.93
CA GLU A 261 -12.06 -17.22 7.63
C GLU A 261 -12.95 -17.23 8.89
N LYS A 262 -12.37 -17.57 10.05
CA LYS A 262 -13.08 -17.58 11.34
C LYS A 262 -13.33 -16.17 11.89
N SER A 263 -12.40 -15.24 11.66
CA SER A 263 -12.44 -13.93 12.32
C SER A 263 -13.02 -12.81 11.45
N LEU A 264 -12.90 -12.93 10.12
CA LEU A 264 -13.39 -11.98 9.12
C LEU A 264 -14.11 -12.74 7.98
N PRO A 265 -15.19 -13.49 8.29
CA PRO A 265 -15.84 -14.41 7.36
C PRO A 265 -16.35 -13.73 6.09
N ARG A 266 -16.77 -12.46 6.15
CA ARG A 266 -17.18 -11.68 4.97
C ARG A 266 -16.11 -11.69 3.86
N TYR A 267 -14.83 -11.68 4.21
CA TYR A 267 -13.75 -11.53 3.23
C TYR A 267 -13.16 -12.86 2.75
N VAL A 268 -13.22 -13.91 3.57
CA VAL A 268 -12.44 -15.14 3.33
C VAL A 268 -13.25 -16.42 3.49
N ASN A 269 -14.55 -16.35 3.80
CA ASN A 269 -15.40 -17.53 3.89
C ASN A 269 -15.53 -18.24 2.54
N THR A 270 -15.12 -19.50 2.54
CA THR A 270 -15.18 -20.41 1.40
C THR A 270 -16.46 -21.25 1.37
N LYS A 271 -17.14 -21.36 2.52
CA LYS A 271 -18.36 -22.14 2.76
C LYS A 271 -19.57 -21.22 2.83
N ALA A 272 -20.08 -20.84 1.66
CA ALA A 272 -21.35 -20.14 1.49
C ALA A 272 -22.06 -20.74 0.28
#